data_AF-A0A7D4Q572-F1
#
_entry.id   AF-A0A7D4Q572-F1
#
_cell.length_a   1.000
_cell.length_b   1.000
_cell.length_c   1.000
_cell.angle_alpha   90.00
_cell.angle_beta   90.00
_cell.angle_gamma   90.00
#
_symmetry.space_group_name_H-M   'P 1'
#
loop_
_entity.id
_entity.type
_entity.pdbx_description
1 polymer ?
#
loop_
_entity_poly.entity_id
_entity_poly.type
_entity_poly.pdbx_seq_one_letter_code
_entity_poly.pdbx_strand_id
1 'polypeptide(L)' 'MKEKPKVVAEDPFKDLSAYDNKKRKAAIIFAFIGVFIWFMKVMFL' A
#
# COMPACT_ATOMS: atom_id res chain seq x y z
N MET A 1 17.43 -25.31 -16.47
CA MET A 1 17.24 -25.34 -15.00
C MET A 1 15.74 -25.26 -14.75
N LYS A 2 15.15 -26.21 -14.00
CA LYS A 2 13.72 -26.14 -13.64
C LYS A 2 13.57 -25.03 -12.61
N GLU A 3 12.87 -23.95 -12.97
CA GLU A 3 12.56 -22.87 -12.04
C GLU A 3 11.75 -23.45 -10.88
N LYS A 4 12.26 -23.31 -9.65
CA LYS A 4 11.53 -23.74 -8.44
C LYS A 4 10.24 -22.93 -8.39
N PRO A 5 9.09 -23.54 -8.01
CA PRO A 5 7.85 -22.79 -7.90
C PRO A 5 8.08 -21.63 -6.94
N LYS A 6 7.85 -20.40 -7.41
CA LYS A 6 7.84 -19.22 -6.55
C LYS A 6 6.85 -19.53 -5.42
N VAL A 7 7.37 -19.70 -4.21
CA VAL A 7 6.55 -19.72 -3.01
C VAL A 7 5.92 -18.33 -2.96
N VAL A 8 4.69 -18.23 -3.44
CA VAL A 8 3.90 -17.01 -3.34
C VAL A 8 3.67 -16.84 -1.84
N ALA A 9 4.41 -15.92 -1.22
CA ALA A 9 4.19 -15.57 0.17
C ALA A 9 2.70 -15.28 0.34
N GLU A 10 2.06 -15.98 1.28
CA GLU A 10 0.64 -15.81 1.53
C GLU A 10 0.39 -14.33 1.85
N ASP A 11 -0.56 -13.71 1.14
CA ASP A 11 -0.88 -12.31 1.38
C ASP A 11 -1.29 -12.17 2.85
N PRO A 12 -0.52 -11.43 3.67
CA PRO A 12 -0.79 -11.29 5.10
C PRO A 12 -2.13 -10.60 5.37
N PHE A 13 -2.78 -10.10 4.32
CA PHE A 13 -4.06 -9.43 4.38
C PHE A 13 -5.21 -10.18 3.71
N LYS A 14 -5.00 -11.45 3.36
CA LYS A 14 -6.00 -12.29 2.70
C LYS A 14 -7.26 -12.49 3.54
N ASP A 15 -7.12 -12.48 4.87
CA ASP A 15 -8.22 -12.65 5.82
C ASP A 15 -8.94 -11.34 6.20
N LEU A 16 -8.50 -10.19 5.68
CA LEU A 16 -9.21 -8.94 5.92
C LEU A 16 -10.53 -8.93 5.15
N SER A 17 -11.60 -8.54 5.86
CA SER A 17 -12.90 -8.28 5.25
C SER A 17 -12.75 -7.33 4.05
N ALA A 18 -13.56 -7.53 3.01
CA ALA A 18 -13.53 -6.70 1.81
C ALA A 18 -13.63 -5.20 2.12
N TYR A 19 -14.29 -4.85 3.23
CA TYR A 19 -14.39 -3.49 3.74
C TYR A 19 -13.06 -2.96 4.30
N ASP A 20 -12.33 -3.77 5.06
CA ASP A 20 -11.06 -3.36 5.65
C ASP A 20 -9.93 -3.31 4.61
N ASN A 21 -9.98 -4.17 3.59
CA ASN A 21 -9.09 -4.08 2.44
C ASN A 21 -9.28 -2.77 1.66
N LYS A 22 -10.52 -2.28 1.52
CA LYS A 22 -10.80 -0.96 0.91
C LYS A 22 -10.27 0.18 1.79
N LYS A 23 -10.49 0.12 3.10
CA LYS A 23 -9.96 1.10 4.05
C LYS A 23 -8.44 1.17 4.02
N ARG A 24 -7.75 0.03 4.01
CA ARG A 24 -6.28 -0.01 3.93
C ARG A 24 -5.78 0.68 2.67
N LYS A 25 -6.36 0.34 1.51
CA LYS A 25 -5.98 0.98 0.23
C LYS A 25 -6.22 2.49 0.28
N ALA A 26 -7.35 2.93 0.80
CA ALA A 26 -7.66 4.35 0.95
C ALA A 26 -6.64 5.04 1.89
N ALA A 27 -6.35 4.46 3.05
CA ALA A 27 -5.40 5.02 4.02
C ALA A 27 -3.99 5.16 3.42
N ILE A 28 -3.53 4.17 2.66
CA ILE A 28 -2.24 4.25 1.95
C ILE A 28 -2.25 5.42 0.98
N ILE A 29 -3.28 5.55 0.14
CA ILE A 29 -3.39 6.65 -0.84
C ILE A 29 -3.39 8.01 -0.14
N PHE A 30 -4.16 8.16 0.94
CA PHE A 30 -4.20 9.41 1.71
C PHE A 30 -2.85 9.74 2.36
N ALA A 31 -2.12 8.74 2.87
CA ALA A 31 -0.78 8.95 3.41
C ALA A 31 0.19 9.47 2.33
N PHE A 32 0.17 8.88 1.13
CA PHE A 32 0.99 9.35 0.01
C PHE A 32 0.65 10.78 -0.41
N ILE A 33 -0.63 11.09 -0.55
CA ILE A 33 -1.09 12.45 -0.91
C ILE A 33 -0.68 13.46 0.17
N GLY A 34 -0.83 13.10 1.45
CA GLY A 34 -0.43 13.94 2.57
C GLY A 34 1.06 14.26 2.58
N VAL A 35 1.91 13.24 2.40
CA VAL A 35 3.37 13.41 2.30
C VAL A 35 3.75 14.25 1.08
N PHE A 36 3.07 14.04 -0.05
CA PHE A 36 3.32 14.82 -1.27
C PHE A 36 2.96 16.30 -1.09
N ILE A 37 1.80 16.61 -0.52
CA ILE A 37 1.40 17.99 -0.23
C ILE A 37 2.36 18.63 0.77
N TRP A 38 2.78 17.89 1.81
CA TRP A 38 3.78 18.37 2.77
C TRP A 38 5.11 18.69 2.07
N PHE A 39 5.58 17.79 1.20
CA PHE A 39 6.81 17.99 0.44
C PHE A 39 6.73 19.22 -0.46
N MET A 40 5.64 19.39 -1.21
CA MET A 40 5.39 20.59 -2.01
C MET A 40 5.36 21.85 -1.16
N LYS A 41 4.77 21.80 0.03
CA LYS A 41 4.78 22.90 0.97
C LYS A 41 6.22 23.27 1.36
N VAL A 42 7.04 22.32 1.81
CA VAL A 42 8.44 22.60 2.19
C VAL A 42 9.29 23.11 1.02
N MET A 43 8.99 22.66 -0.20
CA MET A 43 9.77 23.03 -1.39
C MET A 43 9.40 24.40 -1.97
N PHE A 44 8.15 24.84 -1.83
CA PHE A 44 7.63 26.03 -2.53
C PHE A 44 7.05 27.11 -1.59
N LEU A 45 6.99 26.87 -0.27
CA LEU A 45 6.61 27.82 0.78
C LEU A 45 7.72 27.91 1.83
#